data_AF-A0A0F4J1Z3-F1
#
_entry.id   AF-A0A0F4J1Z3-F1
#
_cell.length_a   1.000
_cell.length_b   1.000
_cell.length_c   1.000
_cell.angle_alpha   90.00
_cell.angle_beta   90.00
_cell.angle_gamma   90.00
#
_symmetry.space_group_name_H-M   'P 1'
#
loop_
_entity.id
_entity.type
_entity.pdbx_description
1 polymer ?
#
loop_
_entity_poly.entity_id
_entity_poly.type
_entity_poly.pdbx_seq_one_letter_code
_entity_poly.pdbx_strand_id
1 'polypeptide(L)'
;GHLLPQPAHAGLGAHTAPGGHAVADGHPTPGGHSASRGHSVPGEHPVPGGGHPATGPVPGTATRLTAAYGPAGVPAHAPTDPGRPDSLDAGHIRAFALSRAGRPEEALAVYAAVAEGRARVLGPDHADTLAARQEEAYELGRLGRHGEAYERYHAVLAARIRTMGPRHPDTLRCRHNLACALGALGRHAEAHEAAAAVAADRTDVLGPEHVDTLLTRYEVGYALGRLGRWNEALSVFRQVAAARERVLGRDHPDA
;
A
#
# COMPACT_ATOMS: atom_id res chain seq x y z
N GLY A 1 -1.76 -22.76 -6.83
CA GLY A 1 -1.45 -21.76 -5.78
C GLY A 1 -1.24 -20.42 -6.44
N HIS A 2 -2.15 -19.48 -6.22
CA HIS A 2 -2.02 -18.09 -6.62
C HIS A 2 -2.34 -17.23 -5.40
N LEU A 3 -1.38 -16.42 -4.94
CA LEU A 3 -1.68 -15.33 -4.01
C LEU A 3 -2.33 -14.22 -4.81
N LEU A 4 -3.63 -13.99 -4.60
CA LEU A 4 -4.28 -12.76 -5.03
C LEU A 4 -3.87 -11.64 -4.06
N PRO A 5 -3.56 -10.41 -4.55
CA PRO A 5 -3.27 -9.29 -3.67
C PRO A 5 -4.53 -8.89 -2.91
N GLN A 6 -4.41 -8.86 -1.58
CA GLN A 6 -5.46 -8.35 -0.68
C GLN A 6 -5.76 -6.88 -0.99
N PRO A 7 -7.04 -6.43 -1.01
CA PRO A 7 -7.35 -5.03 -1.21
C PRO A 7 -6.77 -4.21 -0.06
N ALA A 8 -6.04 -3.14 -0.39
CA ALA A 8 -5.55 -2.22 0.61
C ALA A 8 -6.74 -1.55 1.30
N HIS A 9 -6.92 -1.78 2.61
CA HIS A 9 -7.87 -1.00 3.40
C HIS A 9 -7.62 0.49 3.18
N ALA A 10 -8.59 1.17 2.58
CA ALA A 10 -8.65 2.62 2.60
C ALA A 10 -8.87 3.03 4.05
N GLY A 11 -7.79 3.42 4.72
CA GLY A 11 -7.85 3.97 6.06
C GLY A 11 -8.70 5.22 6.04
N LEU A 12 -9.93 5.12 6.56
CA LEU A 12 -10.82 6.24 6.78
C LEU A 12 -10.18 7.19 7.79
N GLY A 13 -9.44 8.18 7.28
CA GLY A 13 -8.89 9.27 8.08
C GLY A 13 -10.04 10.05 8.71
N ALA A 14 -10.22 9.88 10.02
CA ALA A 14 -11.18 10.66 10.79
C ALA A 14 -10.73 12.12 10.86
N HIS A 15 -11.27 12.95 9.97
CA HIS A 15 -11.03 14.40 9.99
C HIS A 15 -11.87 15.06 11.10
N THR A 16 -11.26 15.21 12.27
CA THR A 16 -11.78 16.04 13.36
C THR A 16 -11.77 17.51 12.95
N ALA A 17 -12.93 18.18 12.99
CA ALA A 17 -13.03 19.61 12.73
C ALA A 17 -12.55 20.43 13.96
N PRO A 18 -11.88 21.57 13.77
CA PRO A 18 -11.50 22.45 14.87
C PRO A 18 -12.66 23.41 15.22
N GLY A 19 -13.09 23.38 16.48
CA GLY A 19 -13.99 24.37 17.07
C GLY A 19 -13.56 24.62 18.52
N GLY A 20 -12.96 25.77 18.79
CA GLY A 20 -12.47 26.12 20.12
C GLY A 20 -13.48 26.96 20.91
N HIS A 21 -13.62 26.68 22.20
CA HIS A 21 -13.56 27.69 23.25
C HIS A 21 -13.32 27.02 24.62
N ALA A 22 -12.51 27.66 25.47
CA ALA A 22 -12.08 27.14 26.75
C ALA A 22 -12.94 27.68 27.92
N VAL A 23 -13.06 26.88 28.99
CA VAL A 23 -13.02 27.33 30.39
C VAL A 23 -12.29 26.25 31.22
N ALA A 24 -11.59 26.64 32.28
CA ALA A 24 -10.74 25.78 33.13
C ALA A 24 -11.50 25.13 34.31
N ASP A 25 -10.93 24.08 34.91
CA ASP A 25 -10.37 24.12 36.30
C ASP A 25 -10.12 22.71 36.91
N GLY A 26 -9.13 22.62 37.81
CA GLY A 26 -9.16 21.67 38.95
C GLY A 26 -8.52 20.27 38.81
N HIS A 27 -7.24 20.15 39.14
CA HIS A 27 -6.68 18.97 39.85
C HIS A 27 -6.86 19.20 41.39
N PRO A 28 -6.74 18.19 42.31
CA PRO A 28 -5.87 17.01 42.24
C PRO A 28 -6.47 15.66 42.74
N THR A 29 -5.65 14.59 42.71
CA THR A 29 -5.87 13.27 43.35
C THR A 29 -5.56 13.30 44.86
N PRO A 30 -5.97 12.29 45.67
CA PRO A 30 -4.97 11.32 46.16
C PRO A 30 -5.46 9.90 46.63
N GLY A 31 -4.52 8.93 46.72
CA GLY A 31 -4.54 7.74 47.61
C GLY A 31 -5.39 6.52 47.19
N GLY A 32 -5.05 5.25 47.51
CA GLY A 32 -3.88 4.67 48.19
C GLY A 32 -4.01 3.13 48.40
N HIS A 33 -3.03 2.50 49.09
CA HIS A 33 -3.01 1.12 49.65
C HIS A 33 -2.36 -0.08 48.89
N SER A 34 -1.03 -0.13 48.96
CA SER A 34 -0.13 -1.18 49.52
C SER A 34 -0.40 -2.71 49.53
N ALA A 35 0.73 -3.45 49.36
CA ALA A 35 1.15 -4.73 50.00
C ALA A 35 0.64 -6.09 49.43
N SER A 36 1.39 -7.22 49.44
CA SER A 36 2.83 -7.50 49.69
C SER A 36 3.20 -8.98 49.40
N ARG A 37 4.52 -9.32 49.47
CA ARG A 37 5.17 -10.67 49.45
C ARG A 37 5.28 -11.38 48.07
N GLY A 38 6.38 -12.06 47.69
CA GLY A 38 7.74 -12.15 48.25
C GLY A 38 8.23 -13.59 48.50
N HIS A 39 9.18 -14.09 47.69
CA HIS A 39 10.21 -15.15 47.92
C HIS A 39 11.08 -15.23 46.64
N SER A 40 12.39 -14.98 46.62
CA SER A 40 13.54 -15.68 47.24
C SER A 40 14.14 -16.80 46.36
N VAL A 41 15.25 -16.49 45.67
CA VAL A 41 16.23 -17.42 45.07
C VAL A 41 17.21 -17.92 46.18
N PRO A 42 17.97 -19.03 46.01
CA PRO A 42 19.36 -18.89 45.53
C PRO A 42 19.95 -20.14 44.79
N GLY A 43 21.19 -20.04 44.27
CA GLY A 43 22.02 -21.20 43.90
C GLY A 43 23.16 -20.92 42.90
N GLU A 44 24.40 -20.81 43.37
CA GLU A 44 25.61 -20.53 42.56
C GLU A 44 26.61 -21.71 42.53
N HIS A 45 27.26 -21.94 41.37
CA HIS A 45 28.68 -22.40 41.14
C HIS A 45 29.21 -23.70 41.85
N PRO A 46 30.42 -24.28 41.53
CA PRO A 46 31.58 -23.77 40.77
C PRO A 46 32.30 -24.75 39.77
N VAL A 47 33.46 -24.31 39.27
CA VAL A 47 34.47 -25.00 38.39
C VAL A 47 35.56 -25.73 39.22
N PRO A 48 36.31 -26.75 38.70
CA PRO A 48 37.58 -26.59 37.92
C PRO A 48 37.84 -27.71 36.86
N GLY A 49 38.97 -27.82 36.11
CA GLY A 49 40.06 -26.86 35.80
C GLY A 49 41.50 -27.45 35.65
N GLY A 50 42.06 -27.55 34.42
CA GLY A 50 43.54 -27.50 34.15
C GLY A 50 44.23 -28.70 33.45
N GLY A 51 45.21 -28.43 32.53
CA GLY A 51 46.14 -29.46 32.00
C GLY A 51 46.83 -29.19 30.64
N HIS A 52 48.15 -28.91 30.65
CA HIS A 52 49.15 -28.97 29.54
C HIS A 52 50.42 -29.68 30.12
N PRO A 53 51.49 -30.11 29.37
CA PRO A 53 51.90 -29.75 27.99
C PRO A 53 52.52 -30.87 27.08
N ALA A 54 52.78 -30.48 25.81
CA ALA A 54 53.87 -30.83 24.88
C ALA A 54 54.58 -32.21 24.80
N THR A 55 54.63 -32.78 23.58
CA THR A 55 55.83 -33.33 22.88
C THR A 55 55.60 -33.34 21.34
N GLY A 56 56.67 -33.32 20.53
CA GLY A 56 56.64 -33.53 19.06
C GLY A 56 57.74 -34.52 18.63
N PRO A 57 58.18 -34.62 17.35
CA PRO A 57 57.67 -34.06 16.08
C PRO A 57 57.44 -35.11 14.94
N VAL A 58 57.06 -34.61 13.75
CA VAL A 58 56.91 -35.20 12.38
C VAL A 58 57.95 -36.25 11.90
N PRO A 59 57.75 -37.04 10.79
CA PRO A 59 56.89 -36.79 9.61
C PRO A 59 56.12 -37.97 8.96
N GLY A 60 55.27 -37.66 7.97
CA GLY A 60 54.65 -38.63 7.06
C GLY A 60 53.81 -37.97 5.96
N THR A 61 54.29 -37.96 4.71
CA THR A 61 53.66 -37.26 3.58
C THR A 61 52.35 -37.89 3.11
N ALA A 62 51.26 -37.12 3.12
CA ALA A 62 50.02 -37.46 2.43
C ALA A 62 49.55 -36.27 1.58
N THR A 63 49.89 -36.30 0.28
CA THR A 63 49.46 -35.30 -0.71
C THR A 63 47.93 -35.35 -0.86
N ARG A 64 47.21 -34.45 -0.20
CA ARG A 64 45.79 -34.19 -0.48
C ARG A 64 45.64 -33.04 -1.44
N LEU A 65 44.87 -33.30 -2.50
CA LEU A 65 44.50 -32.34 -3.52
C LEU A 65 43.52 -31.31 -2.93
N THR A 66 44.02 -30.18 -2.42
CA THR A 66 43.18 -29.03 -2.07
C THR A 66 43.42 -27.90 -3.08
N ALA A 67 42.73 -27.97 -4.21
CA ALA A 67 42.56 -26.81 -5.07
C ALA A 67 41.80 -25.74 -4.28
N ALA A 68 42.49 -24.66 -3.92
CA ALA A 68 41.88 -23.56 -3.19
C ALA A 68 40.92 -22.80 -4.12
N TYR A 69 39.64 -23.15 -4.07
CA TYR A 69 38.57 -22.31 -4.60
C TYR A 69 38.43 -21.11 -3.65
N GLY A 70 39.31 -20.12 -3.82
CA GLY A 70 39.15 -18.83 -3.17
C GLY A 70 37.77 -18.25 -3.52
N PRO A 71 37.15 -17.44 -2.65
CA PRO A 71 35.85 -16.86 -2.96
C PRO A 71 36.01 -16.00 -4.22
N ALA A 72 35.49 -16.51 -5.33
CA ALA A 72 35.34 -15.73 -6.55
C ALA A 72 34.52 -14.51 -6.13
N GLY A 73 35.16 -13.33 -6.18
CA GLY A 73 34.55 -12.12 -5.65
C GLY A 73 33.19 -11.96 -6.30
N VAL A 74 32.13 -11.96 -5.49
CA VAL A 74 30.82 -11.52 -5.95
C VAL A 74 31.07 -10.16 -6.58
N PRO A 75 30.85 -9.98 -7.89
CA PRO A 75 31.23 -8.74 -8.55
C PRO A 75 30.49 -7.63 -7.81
N ALA A 76 31.25 -6.73 -7.18
CA ALA A 76 30.70 -5.60 -6.45
C ALA A 76 29.72 -4.93 -7.41
N HIS A 77 28.43 -4.90 -7.05
CA HIS A 77 27.37 -4.49 -7.95
C HIS A 77 27.79 -3.18 -8.61
N ALA A 78 28.03 -3.23 -9.93
CA ALA A 78 28.36 -2.03 -10.69
C ALA A 78 27.30 -0.96 -10.35
N PRO A 79 27.69 0.31 -10.18
CA PRO A 79 26.78 1.37 -9.77
C PRO A 79 25.54 1.28 -10.64
N THR A 80 24.43 0.93 -10.00
CA THR A 80 23.22 0.53 -10.69
C THR A 80 22.75 1.70 -11.52
N ASP A 81 22.79 1.55 -12.85
CA ASP A 81 22.14 2.51 -13.76
C ASP A 81 20.68 2.62 -13.31
N PRO A 82 20.23 3.77 -12.79
CA PRO A 82 18.86 3.92 -12.32
C PRO A 82 17.83 3.73 -13.43
N GLY A 83 18.24 3.86 -14.70
CA GLY A 83 17.40 3.69 -15.88
C GLY A 83 17.23 2.24 -16.36
N ARG A 84 18.01 1.25 -15.87
CA ARG A 84 17.84 -0.15 -16.32
C ARG A 84 16.46 -0.70 -15.89
N PRO A 85 15.74 -1.48 -16.72
CA PRO A 85 14.40 -1.99 -16.40
C PRO A 85 14.29 -2.64 -15.01
N ASP A 86 15.18 -3.57 -14.70
CA ASP A 86 15.30 -4.22 -13.38
C ASP A 86 15.42 -3.24 -12.19
N SER A 87 16.04 -2.06 -12.38
CA SER A 87 16.15 -1.03 -11.35
C SER A 87 14.85 -0.23 -11.20
N LEU A 88 14.13 -0.03 -12.30
CA LEU A 88 12.82 0.62 -12.30
C LEU A 88 11.76 -0.28 -11.66
N ASP A 89 11.84 -1.59 -11.87
CA ASP A 89 10.95 -2.57 -11.25
C ASP A 89 11.24 -2.76 -9.77
N ALA A 90 12.52 -2.87 -9.37
CA ALA A 90 12.93 -2.83 -7.97
C ALA A 90 12.50 -1.50 -7.30
N GLY A 91 12.60 -0.38 -8.02
CA GLY A 91 12.09 0.93 -7.60
C GLY A 91 10.57 0.92 -7.38
N HIS A 92 9.80 0.33 -8.29
CA HIS A 92 8.34 0.22 -8.18
C HIS A 92 7.93 -0.62 -6.97
N ILE A 93 8.58 -1.77 -6.74
CA ILE A 93 8.35 -2.63 -5.57
C ILE A 93 8.70 -1.89 -4.27
N ARG A 94 9.82 -1.15 -4.25
CA ARG A 94 10.21 -0.30 -3.12
C ARG A 94 9.16 0.79 -2.84
N ALA A 95 8.66 1.48 -3.86
CA ALA A 95 7.63 2.51 -3.71
C ALA A 95 6.34 1.94 -3.12
N PHE A 96 5.91 0.76 -3.60
CA PHE A 96 4.77 0.04 -3.04
C PHE A 96 4.98 -0.33 -1.57
N ALA A 97 6.17 -0.83 -1.20
CA ALA A 97 6.49 -1.14 0.19
C ALA A 97 6.48 0.10 1.10
N LEU A 98 7.03 1.23 0.63
CA LEU A 98 6.98 2.52 1.35
C LEU A 98 5.54 3.02 1.53
N SER A 99 4.72 2.91 0.49
CA SER A 99 3.29 3.27 0.52
C SER A 99 2.55 2.48 1.61
N ARG A 100 2.71 1.14 1.60
CA ARG A 100 2.12 0.22 2.59
C ARG A 100 2.66 0.43 4.00
N ALA A 101 3.91 0.88 4.15
CA ALA A 101 4.52 1.24 5.42
C ALA A 101 4.11 2.63 5.96
N GLY A 102 3.20 3.34 5.29
CA GLY A 102 2.73 4.66 5.73
C GLY A 102 3.73 5.79 5.50
N ARG A 103 4.59 5.68 4.48
CA ARG A 103 5.61 6.68 4.10
C ARG A 103 5.30 7.32 2.73
N PRO A 104 4.18 8.05 2.59
CA PRO A 104 3.67 8.51 1.28
C PRO A 104 4.60 9.50 0.57
N GLU A 105 5.33 10.36 1.28
CA GLU A 105 6.29 11.30 0.68
C GLU A 105 7.44 10.57 -0.03
N GLU A 106 7.95 9.51 0.57
CA GLU A 106 9.02 8.70 0.00
C GLU A 106 8.51 7.77 -1.11
N ALA A 107 7.30 7.21 -0.94
CA ALA A 107 6.64 6.45 -2.00
C ALA A 107 6.40 7.33 -3.24
N LEU A 108 5.91 8.55 -3.05
CA LEU A 108 5.71 9.56 -4.10
C LEU A 108 7.03 9.85 -4.85
N ALA A 109 8.11 10.14 -4.12
CA ALA A 109 9.41 10.45 -4.72
C ALA A 109 9.95 9.28 -5.57
N VAL A 110 9.81 8.04 -5.09
CA VAL A 110 10.25 6.85 -5.85
C VAL A 110 9.32 6.57 -7.03
N TYR A 111 8.00 6.68 -6.89
CA TYR A 111 7.06 6.50 -8.02
C TYR A 111 7.28 7.54 -9.13
N ALA A 112 7.53 8.81 -8.78
CA ALA A 112 7.86 9.85 -9.75
C ALA A 112 9.14 9.51 -10.54
N ALA A 113 10.21 9.11 -9.85
CA ALA A 113 11.47 8.70 -10.48
C ALA A 113 11.32 7.46 -11.38
N VAL A 114 10.53 6.46 -10.94
CA VAL A 114 10.20 5.26 -11.74
C VAL A 114 9.37 5.64 -12.97
N ALA A 115 8.38 6.52 -12.84
CA ALA A 115 7.57 7.00 -13.94
C ALA A 115 8.39 7.76 -14.98
N GLU A 116 9.34 8.60 -14.54
CA GLU A 116 10.24 9.34 -15.43
C GLU A 116 11.24 8.40 -16.14
N GLY A 117 11.82 7.44 -15.42
CA GLY A 117 12.69 6.42 -15.98
C GLY A 117 11.98 5.54 -17.02
N ARG A 118 10.79 5.01 -16.67
CA ARG A 118 9.96 4.23 -17.61
C ARG A 118 9.52 5.09 -18.81
N ALA A 119 9.21 6.37 -18.62
CA ALA A 119 8.88 7.27 -19.74
C ALA A 119 10.04 7.44 -20.73
N ARG A 120 11.30 7.46 -20.27
CA ARG A 120 12.49 7.51 -21.14
C ARG A 120 12.75 6.20 -21.90
N VAL A 121 12.55 5.05 -21.24
CA VAL A 121 12.93 3.73 -21.78
C VAL A 121 11.81 3.08 -22.60
N LEU A 122 10.58 3.17 -22.12
CA LEU A 122 9.39 2.50 -22.69
C LEU A 122 8.47 3.47 -23.45
N GLY A 123 8.65 4.77 -23.23
CA GLY A 123 7.78 5.83 -23.76
C GLY A 123 6.75 6.33 -22.74
N PRO A 124 6.24 7.57 -22.93
CA PRO A 124 5.37 8.24 -21.95
C PRO A 124 3.98 7.60 -21.83
N ASP A 125 3.48 6.94 -22.87
CA ASP A 125 2.15 6.33 -22.92
C ASP A 125 2.18 4.80 -22.70
N HIS A 126 3.34 4.22 -22.37
CA HIS A 126 3.47 2.79 -22.06
C HIS A 126 2.70 2.39 -20.79
N ALA A 127 2.14 1.19 -20.76
CA ALA A 127 1.29 0.71 -19.66
C ALA A 127 1.98 0.85 -18.29
N ASP A 128 3.23 0.41 -18.16
CA ASP A 128 4.00 0.48 -16.91
C ASP A 128 4.41 1.91 -16.49
N THR A 129 4.55 2.81 -17.46
CA THR A 129 4.76 4.25 -17.22
C THR A 129 3.48 4.86 -16.65
N LEU A 130 2.33 4.55 -17.27
CA LEU A 130 1.02 5.00 -16.83
C LEU A 130 0.59 4.37 -15.49
N ALA A 131 1.01 3.15 -15.19
CA ALA A 131 0.85 2.53 -13.88
C ALA A 131 1.63 3.31 -12.81
N ALA A 132 2.93 3.56 -13.01
CA ALA A 132 3.74 4.32 -12.05
C ALA A 132 3.21 5.74 -11.80
N ARG A 133 2.74 6.45 -12.85
CA ARG A 133 2.08 7.76 -12.71
C ARG A 133 0.74 7.70 -11.99
N GLN A 134 0.00 6.59 -12.09
CA GLN A 134 -1.24 6.43 -11.33
C GLN A 134 -0.95 6.25 -9.84
N GLU A 135 0.06 5.45 -9.48
CA GLU A 135 0.44 5.29 -8.07
C GLU A 135 1.08 6.58 -7.50
N GLU A 136 1.80 7.36 -8.33
CA GLU A 136 2.23 8.73 -7.98
C GLU A 136 1.02 9.63 -7.62
N ALA A 137 -0.04 9.60 -8.42
CA ALA A 137 -1.28 10.33 -8.15
C ALA A 137 -2.02 9.84 -6.89
N TYR A 138 -1.90 8.55 -6.56
CA TYR A 138 -2.43 7.98 -5.33
C TYR A 138 -1.71 8.52 -4.09
N GLU A 139 -0.37 8.54 -4.09
CA GLU A 139 0.39 9.12 -2.98
C GLU A 139 0.15 10.63 -2.83
N LEU A 140 0.03 11.39 -3.93
CA LEU A 140 -0.43 12.80 -3.88
C LEU A 140 -1.77 12.93 -3.14
N GLY A 141 -2.73 12.04 -3.42
CA GLY A 141 -4.02 12.00 -2.73
C GLY A 141 -3.88 11.74 -1.24
N ARG A 142 -3.00 10.82 -0.82
CA ARG A 142 -2.74 10.52 0.59
C ARG A 142 -2.10 11.67 1.36
N LEU A 143 -1.35 12.53 0.68
CA LEU A 143 -0.75 13.76 1.22
C LEU A 143 -1.71 14.95 1.27
N GLY A 144 -3.01 14.75 0.96
CA GLY A 144 -3.99 15.84 0.87
C GLY A 144 -3.84 16.72 -0.39
N ARG A 145 -2.93 16.39 -1.31
CA ARG A 145 -2.63 17.16 -2.53
C ARG A 145 -3.62 16.80 -3.65
N HIS A 146 -4.92 16.86 -3.32
CA HIS A 146 -6.01 16.33 -4.15
C HIS A 146 -6.13 16.99 -5.53
N GLY A 147 -5.80 18.28 -5.65
CA GLY A 147 -5.78 18.98 -6.94
C GLY A 147 -4.70 18.43 -7.88
N GLU A 148 -3.48 18.22 -7.37
CA GLU A 148 -2.40 17.62 -8.16
C GLU A 148 -2.71 16.15 -8.50
N ALA A 149 -3.26 15.38 -7.55
CA ALA A 149 -3.73 14.02 -7.80
C ALA A 149 -4.75 13.96 -8.93
N TYR A 150 -5.75 14.87 -8.93
CA TYR A 150 -6.77 14.97 -9.99
C TYR A 150 -6.13 15.22 -11.36
N GLU A 151 -5.23 16.20 -11.50
CA GLU A 151 -4.56 16.49 -12.76
C GLU A 151 -3.71 15.31 -13.27
N ARG A 152 -3.00 14.61 -12.37
CA ARG A 152 -2.22 13.42 -12.75
C ARG A 152 -3.11 12.26 -13.18
N TYR A 153 -4.20 11.98 -12.46
CA TYR A 153 -5.19 10.98 -12.87
C TYR A 153 -5.85 11.33 -14.20
N HIS A 154 -6.20 12.60 -14.42
CA HIS A 154 -6.81 13.06 -15.68
C HIS A 154 -5.86 12.85 -16.87
N ALA A 155 -4.57 13.19 -16.72
CA ALA A 155 -3.55 12.94 -17.74
C ALA A 155 -3.34 11.44 -18.03
N VAL A 156 -3.27 10.60 -16.99
CA VAL A 156 -3.16 9.13 -17.13
C VAL A 156 -4.40 8.54 -17.82
N LEU A 157 -5.59 9.02 -17.45
CA LEU A 157 -6.85 8.59 -18.04
C LEU A 157 -6.90 8.90 -19.54
N ALA A 158 -6.54 10.12 -19.93
CA ALA A 158 -6.50 10.52 -21.33
C ALA A 158 -5.54 9.65 -22.15
N ALA A 159 -4.39 9.27 -21.60
CA ALA A 159 -3.47 8.33 -22.24
C ALA A 159 -4.05 6.91 -22.36
N ARG A 160 -4.61 6.35 -21.27
CA ARG A 160 -5.22 5.00 -21.28
C ARG A 160 -6.40 4.88 -22.23
N ILE A 161 -7.26 5.90 -22.33
CA ILE A 161 -8.35 5.91 -23.31
C ILE A 161 -7.81 5.79 -24.75
N ARG A 162 -6.70 6.46 -25.08
CA ARG A 162 -6.07 6.35 -26.42
C ARG A 162 -5.41 4.99 -26.67
N THR A 163 -4.74 4.41 -25.67
CA THR A 163 -3.88 3.22 -25.87
C THR A 163 -4.57 1.89 -25.64
N MET A 164 -5.53 1.82 -24.71
CA MET A 164 -6.23 0.59 -24.31
C MET A 164 -7.77 0.72 -24.32
N GLY A 165 -8.30 1.91 -24.56
CA GLY A 165 -9.75 2.15 -24.67
C GLY A 165 -10.46 2.45 -23.35
N PRO A 166 -11.70 2.99 -23.40
CA PRO A 166 -12.40 3.56 -22.25
C PRO A 166 -12.91 2.54 -21.21
N ARG A 167 -13.03 1.26 -21.60
CA ARG A 167 -13.58 0.16 -20.80
C ARG A 167 -12.55 -0.92 -20.41
N HIS A 168 -11.26 -0.72 -20.72
CA HIS A 168 -10.20 -1.60 -20.22
C HIS A 168 -10.13 -1.54 -18.69
N PRO A 169 -9.86 -2.66 -17.96
CA PRO A 169 -9.87 -2.67 -16.50
C PRO A 169 -8.99 -1.59 -15.85
N ASP A 170 -7.80 -1.32 -16.37
CA ASP A 170 -6.95 -0.22 -15.90
C ASP A 170 -7.51 1.18 -16.21
N THR A 171 -8.20 1.36 -17.33
CA THR A 171 -8.90 2.63 -17.60
C THR A 171 -10.03 2.84 -16.60
N LEU A 172 -10.78 1.79 -16.26
CA LEU A 172 -11.82 1.82 -15.24
C LEU A 172 -11.24 2.07 -13.83
N ARG A 173 -10.09 1.48 -13.50
CA ARG A 173 -9.33 1.77 -12.26
C ARG A 173 -8.93 3.25 -12.18
N CYS A 174 -8.43 3.83 -13.27
CA CYS A 174 -8.07 5.25 -13.29
C CYS A 174 -9.30 6.17 -13.16
N ARG A 175 -10.41 5.85 -13.83
CA ARG A 175 -11.68 6.60 -13.73
C ARG A 175 -12.27 6.54 -12.31
N HIS A 176 -12.19 5.39 -11.64
CA HIS A 176 -12.57 5.25 -10.24
C HIS A 176 -11.76 6.17 -9.34
N ASN A 177 -10.42 6.14 -9.44
CA ASN A 177 -9.56 7.00 -8.63
C ASN A 177 -9.81 8.50 -8.89
N LEU A 178 -10.11 8.89 -10.13
CA LEU A 178 -10.50 10.26 -10.49
C LEU A 178 -11.81 10.68 -9.81
N ALA A 179 -12.80 9.78 -9.71
CA ALA A 179 -14.04 10.02 -8.96
C ALA A 179 -13.77 10.21 -7.46
N CYS A 180 -12.87 9.41 -6.85
CA CYS A 180 -12.46 9.61 -5.47
C CYS A 180 -11.75 10.95 -5.26
N ALA A 181 -10.89 11.37 -6.22
CA ALA A 181 -10.23 12.69 -6.18
C ALA A 181 -11.23 13.86 -6.28
N LEU A 182 -12.28 13.74 -7.12
CA LEU A 182 -13.39 14.70 -7.16
C LEU A 182 -14.09 14.80 -5.79
N GLY A 183 -14.37 13.67 -5.14
CA GLY A 183 -14.97 13.63 -3.79
C GLY A 183 -14.10 14.31 -2.74
N ALA A 184 -12.78 14.07 -2.77
CA ALA A 184 -11.82 14.72 -1.88
C ALA A 184 -11.69 16.24 -2.12
N LEU A 185 -11.92 16.70 -3.36
CA LEU A 185 -12.04 18.12 -3.71
C LEU A 185 -13.41 18.74 -3.35
N GLY A 186 -14.30 17.99 -2.71
CA GLY A 186 -15.65 18.45 -2.35
C GLY A 186 -16.66 18.45 -3.51
N ARG A 187 -16.26 18.01 -4.70
CA ARG A 187 -17.08 17.97 -5.94
C ARG A 187 -17.98 16.72 -5.94
N HIS A 188 -18.80 16.58 -4.89
CA HIS A 188 -19.54 15.34 -4.58
C HIS A 188 -20.56 14.93 -5.66
N ALA A 189 -21.13 15.89 -6.40
CA ALA A 189 -22.05 15.60 -7.50
C ALA A 189 -21.31 14.94 -8.69
N GLU A 190 -20.22 15.54 -9.13
CA GLU A 190 -19.37 15.01 -10.22
C GLU A 190 -18.72 13.67 -9.82
N ALA A 191 -18.33 13.53 -8.55
CA ALA A 191 -17.83 12.28 -7.99
C ALA A 191 -18.91 11.16 -8.05
N HIS A 192 -20.16 11.47 -7.71
CA HIS A 192 -21.28 10.54 -7.81
C HIS A 192 -21.54 10.10 -9.25
N GLU A 193 -21.63 11.03 -10.19
CA GLU A 193 -21.84 10.74 -11.62
C GLU A 193 -20.70 9.88 -12.21
N ALA A 194 -19.45 10.28 -11.95
CA ALA A 194 -18.27 9.54 -12.41
C ALA A 194 -18.22 8.13 -11.80
N ALA A 195 -18.44 7.98 -10.49
CA ALA A 195 -18.46 6.68 -9.84
C ALA A 195 -19.63 5.79 -10.34
N ALA A 196 -20.82 6.37 -10.58
CA ALA A 196 -21.96 5.63 -11.10
C ALA A 196 -21.71 5.09 -12.52
N ALA A 197 -21.13 5.91 -13.40
CA ALA A 197 -20.75 5.48 -14.75
C ALA A 197 -19.69 4.37 -14.72
N VAL A 198 -18.68 4.48 -13.85
CA VAL A 198 -17.64 3.45 -13.67
C VAL A 198 -18.21 2.16 -13.07
N ALA A 199 -19.16 2.26 -12.13
CA ALA A 199 -19.83 1.10 -11.54
C ALA A 199 -20.67 0.34 -12.57
N ALA A 200 -21.33 1.04 -13.51
CA ALA A 200 -22.02 0.43 -14.64
C ALA A 200 -21.02 -0.28 -15.58
N ASP A 201 -20.00 0.42 -16.07
CA ASP A 201 -18.97 -0.18 -16.94
C ASP A 201 -18.28 -1.39 -16.29
N ARG A 202 -17.95 -1.33 -14.99
CA ARG A 202 -17.37 -2.46 -14.24
C ARG A 202 -18.37 -3.61 -14.06
N THR A 203 -19.66 -3.33 -13.90
CA THR A 203 -20.71 -4.36 -13.83
C THR A 203 -20.76 -5.18 -15.11
N ASP A 204 -20.69 -4.53 -16.27
CA ASP A 204 -20.68 -5.20 -17.57
C ASP A 204 -19.38 -5.97 -17.86
N VAL A 205 -18.22 -5.38 -17.52
CA VAL A 205 -16.90 -5.89 -17.92
C VAL A 205 -16.35 -6.94 -16.96
N LEU A 206 -16.58 -6.77 -15.66
CA LEU A 206 -16.03 -7.61 -14.59
C LEU A 206 -17.10 -8.45 -13.88
N GLY A 207 -18.38 -8.08 -14.04
CA GLY A 207 -19.51 -8.68 -13.34
C GLY A 207 -19.98 -7.84 -12.14
N PRO A 208 -21.24 -8.03 -11.71
CA PRO A 208 -21.88 -7.25 -10.64
C PRO A 208 -21.30 -7.49 -9.24
N GLU A 209 -20.60 -8.60 -9.02
CA GLU A 209 -20.08 -9.02 -7.70
C GLU A 209 -18.54 -8.99 -7.63
N HIS A 210 -17.86 -8.58 -8.71
CA HIS A 210 -16.41 -8.44 -8.71
C HIS A 210 -15.97 -7.36 -7.70
N VAL A 211 -14.85 -7.58 -7.01
CA VAL A 211 -14.36 -6.72 -5.91
C VAL A 211 -14.25 -5.25 -6.34
N ASP A 212 -13.71 -4.97 -7.51
CA ASP A 212 -13.64 -3.61 -8.10
C ASP A 212 -15.02 -2.98 -8.37
N THR A 213 -16.00 -3.78 -8.81
CA THR A 213 -17.37 -3.31 -9.04
C THR A 213 -18.02 -2.92 -7.72
N LEU A 214 -17.86 -3.77 -6.69
CA LEU A 214 -18.38 -3.51 -5.35
C LEU A 214 -17.68 -2.32 -4.67
N LEU A 215 -16.38 -2.13 -4.89
CA LEU A 215 -15.63 -0.96 -4.42
C LEU A 215 -16.15 0.33 -5.05
N THR A 216 -16.37 0.38 -6.37
CA THR A 216 -16.95 1.58 -6.99
C THR A 216 -18.40 1.81 -6.58
N ARG A 217 -19.21 0.77 -6.39
CA ARG A 217 -20.58 0.92 -5.86
C ARG A 217 -20.58 1.46 -4.42
N TYR A 218 -19.60 1.10 -3.60
CA TYR A 218 -19.42 1.71 -2.29
C TYR A 218 -19.19 3.22 -2.40
N GLU A 219 -18.32 3.68 -3.31
CA GLU A 219 -18.10 5.11 -3.55
C GLU A 219 -19.34 5.84 -4.08
N VAL A 220 -20.19 5.17 -4.89
CA VAL A 220 -21.51 5.72 -5.28
C VAL A 220 -22.37 5.98 -4.04
N GLY A 221 -22.42 5.03 -3.09
CA GLY A 221 -23.12 5.18 -1.82
C GLY A 221 -22.54 6.30 -0.94
N TYR A 222 -21.21 6.39 -0.88
CA TYR A 222 -20.51 7.45 -0.15
C TYR A 222 -20.85 8.84 -0.71
N ALA A 223 -20.71 9.03 -2.02
CA ALA A 223 -21.01 10.28 -2.70
C ALA A 223 -22.51 10.68 -2.55
N LEU A 224 -23.44 9.72 -2.61
CA LEU A 224 -24.86 9.96 -2.29
C LEU A 224 -25.05 10.49 -0.87
N GLY A 225 -24.37 9.91 0.12
CA GLY A 225 -24.40 10.41 1.50
C GLY A 225 -23.85 11.83 1.63
N ARG A 226 -22.74 12.13 0.95
CA ARG A 226 -22.16 13.50 0.87
C ARG A 226 -23.10 14.53 0.22
N LEU A 227 -24.04 14.09 -0.62
CA LEU A 227 -25.11 14.89 -1.22
C LEU A 227 -26.39 14.95 -0.37
N GLY A 228 -26.40 14.37 0.84
CA GLY A 228 -27.58 14.30 1.71
C GLY A 228 -28.61 13.24 1.30
N ARG A 229 -28.36 12.44 0.26
CA ARG A 229 -29.26 11.41 -0.29
C ARG A 229 -29.15 10.09 0.49
N TRP A 230 -29.28 10.19 1.81
CA TRP A 230 -28.96 9.11 2.76
C TRP A 230 -29.76 7.81 2.58
N ASN A 231 -31.04 7.91 2.17
CA ASN A 231 -31.87 6.73 1.90
C ASN A 231 -31.36 5.92 0.69
N GLU A 232 -30.89 6.63 -0.34
CA GLU A 232 -30.32 6.01 -1.55
C GLU A 232 -28.93 5.43 -1.24
N ALA A 233 -28.10 6.17 -0.49
CA ALA A 233 -26.81 5.69 0.02
C ALA A 233 -26.96 4.38 0.82
N LEU A 234 -27.92 4.33 1.76
CA LEU A 234 -28.23 3.14 2.56
C LEU A 234 -28.69 1.96 1.71
N SER A 235 -29.48 2.21 0.66
CA SER A 235 -29.87 1.16 -0.31
C SER A 235 -28.65 0.58 -1.02
N VAL A 236 -27.76 1.43 -1.52
CA VAL A 236 -26.50 1.02 -2.19
C VAL A 236 -25.59 0.26 -1.24
N PHE A 237 -25.37 0.73 -0.02
CA PHE A 237 -24.53 0.04 0.96
C PHE A 237 -25.08 -1.34 1.34
N ARG A 238 -26.40 -1.49 1.50
CA ARG A 238 -27.04 -2.80 1.73
C ARG A 238 -26.83 -3.76 0.55
N GLN A 239 -26.91 -3.27 -0.69
CA GLN A 239 -26.65 -4.09 -1.88
C GLN A 239 -25.18 -4.53 -1.97
N VAL A 240 -24.23 -3.64 -1.60
CA VAL A 240 -22.80 -3.97 -1.57
C VAL A 240 -22.49 -5.00 -0.48
N ALA A 241 -22.98 -4.82 0.74
CA ALA A 241 -22.79 -5.79 1.83
C ALA A 241 -23.39 -7.15 1.47
N ALA A 242 -24.64 -7.20 1.00
CA ALA A 242 -25.27 -8.47 0.60
C ALA A 242 -24.51 -9.17 -0.55
N ALA A 243 -23.82 -8.44 -1.43
CA ALA A 243 -22.97 -9.04 -2.46
C ALA A 243 -21.64 -9.55 -1.89
N ARG A 244 -20.99 -8.81 -0.98
CA ARG A 244 -19.78 -9.27 -0.28
C ARG A 244 -20.04 -10.51 0.56
N GLU A 245 -21.15 -10.55 1.31
CA GLU A 245 -21.63 -11.72 2.05
C GLU A 245 -21.74 -12.98 1.17
N ARG A 246 -22.21 -12.84 -0.08
CA ARG A 246 -22.30 -13.97 -1.03
C ARG A 246 -20.94 -14.41 -1.58
N VAL A 247 -20.03 -13.47 -1.84
CA VAL A 247 -18.72 -13.75 -2.44
C VAL A 247 -17.71 -14.27 -1.42
N LEU A 248 -17.73 -13.73 -0.20
CA LEU A 248 -16.74 -13.99 0.85
C LEU A 248 -17.25 -14.95 1.94
N GLY A 249 -18.57 -15.13 2.05
CA GLY A 249 -19.22 -15.86 3.13
C GLY A 249 -19.51 -14.96 4.34
N ARG A 250 -20.56 -15.31 5.11
CA ARG A 250 -21.07 -14.54 6.27
C ARG A 250 -20.04 -14.23 7.36
N ASP A 251 -19.07 -15.12 7.53
CA ASP A 251 -18.11 -15.07 8.63
C ASP A 251 -16.80 -14.37 8.21
N HIS A 252 -16.72 -13.80 7.00
CA HIS A 252 -15.55 -13.07 6.54
C HIS A 252 -15.51 -11.66 7.16
N PRO A 253 -14.37 -11.18 7.68
CA PRO A 253 -14.29 -9.86 8.33
C PRO A 253 -14.55 -8.66 7.39
N ASP A 254 -14.48 -8.88 6.07
CA ASP A 254 -14.80 -7.90 5.02
C ASP A 254 -16.17 -8.12 4.32
N ALA A 255 -17.04 -8.98 4.87
CA ALA A 255 -18.41 -9.22 4.35
C ALA A 255 -19.34 -8.00 4.53
#